data_AF-A0A3B0CM15-F1
#
_entry.id   AF-A0A3B0CM15-F1
#
_cell.length_a   1.000
_cell.length_b   1.000
_cell.length_c   1.000
_cell.angle_alpha   90.00
_cell.angle_beta   90.00
_cell.angle_gamma   90.00
#
_symmetry.space_group_name_H-M   'P 1'
#
loop_
_entity.id
_entity.type
_entity.pdbx_description
1 polymer ?
#
loop_
_entity_poly.entity_id
_entity_poly.type
_entity_poly.pdbx_seq_one_letter_code
_entity_poly.pdbx_strand_id
1 'polypeptide(L)'
;MSGKDELVRFGVSMPSELIQQFDLYISEQRYTNRSEAIRDLVRKAMLAPGRLLPDQLVAGTIVMVYDHHVSELPLVLMELQHDYHEQIISNMHVHLNHEQCLEIIAVRGRLDKLKELQEQIQVHRGVLYCELSVTYVDDDKDEHAGHTGREHEHKHGHGQEHRHQTHE
;
A
#
# COMPACT_ATOMS: atom_id res chain seq x y z
N MET A 1 -6.03 -11.88 -17.96
CA MET A 1 -5.36 -11.51 -19.23
C MET A 1 -5.37 -9.99 -19.30
N SER A 2 -4.19 -9.37 -19.38
CA SER A 2 -3.98 -7.92 -19.24
C SER A 2 -4.74 -7.15 -20.32
N GLY A 3 -5.72 -6.33 -19.90
CA GLY A 3 -6.38 -5.35 -20.76
C GLY A 3 -5.33 -4.40 -21.29
N LYS A 4 -5.15 -4.37 -22.61
CA LYS A 4 -4.12 -3.58 -23.26
C LYS A 4 -4.55 -2.11 -23.23
N ASP A 5 -3.94 -1.31 -22.35
CA ASP A 5 -4.14 0.15 -22.34
C ASP A 5 -3.97 0.72 -23.76
N GLU A 6 -4.98 1.45 -24.23
CA GLU A 6 -4.96 2.07 -25.54
C GLU A 6 -3.97 3.24 -25.55
N LEU A 7 -2.92 3.15 -26.39
CA LEU A 7 -1.90 4.19 -26.49
C LEU A 7 -2.36 5.32 -27.43
N VAL A 8 -2.55 6.52 -26.88
CA VAL A 8 -2.86 7.73 -27.65
C VAL A 8 -1.58 8.50 -27.98
N ARG A 9 -1.42 8.89 -29.24
CA ARG A 9 -0.29 9.71 -29.70
C ARG A 9 -0.69 11.18 -29.77
N PHE A 10 0.09 12.04 -29.12
CA PHE A 10 -0.04 13.49 -29.19
C PHE A 10 1.32 14.15 -29.44
N GLY A 11 1.31 15.39 -29.94
CA GLY A 11 2.51 16.18 -30.17
C GLY A 11 2.73 17.18 -29.03
N VAL A 12 3.99 17.38 -28.62
CA VAL A 12 4.39 18.38 -27.62
C VAL A 12 5.48 19.26 -28.20
N SER A 13 5.35 20.57 -28.00
CA SER A 13 6.39 21.54 -28.35
C SER A 13 7.17 21.94 -27.10
N MET A 14 8.49 22.00 -27.21
CA MET A 14 9.39 22.39 -26.12
C MET A 14 10.52 23.28 -26.65
N PRO A 15 11.08 24.19 -25.82
CA PRO A 15 12.29 24.91 -26.17
C PRO A 15 13.44 23.94 -26.55
N SER A 16 14.27 24.34 -27.52
CA SER A 16 15.37 23.51 -28.02
C SER A 16 16.36 23.11 -26.92
N GLU A 17 16.64 24.02 -25.99
CA GLU A 17 17.54 23.75 -24.87
C GLU A 17 16.93 22.73 -23.88
N LEU A 18 15.62 22.84 -23.62
CA LEU A 18 14.92 21.93 -22.71
C LEU A 18 14.88 20.50 -23.25
N ILE A 19 14.65 20.31 -24.55
CA ILE A 19 14.64 18.96 -25.13
C ILE A 19 16.04 18.33 -25.13
N GLN A 20 17.10 19.12 -25.28
CA GLN A 20 18.48 18.64 -25.17
C GLN A 20 18.79 18.19 -23.73
N GLN A 21 18.40 18.98 -22.73
CA GLN A 21 18.52 18.60 -21.32
C GLN A 21 17.70 17.32 -21.02
N PHE A 22 16.50 17.21 -21.60
CA PHE A 22 15.66 16.03 -21.42
C PHE A 22 16.27 14.77 -22.05
N ASP A 23 16.90 14.86 -23.22
CA ASP A 23 17.60 13.73 -23.83
C ASP A 23 18.79 13.25 -23.00
N LEU A 24 19.53 14.19 -22.39
CA LEU A 24 20.61 13.84 -21.47
C LEU A 24 20.05 13.07 -20.28
N TYR A 25 18.98 13.57 -19.66
CA TYR A 25 18.29 12.89 -18.57
C TYR A 25 17.83 11.47 -18.95
N ILE A 26 17.26 11.28 -20.15
CA ILE A 26 16.85 9.95 -20.66
C ILE A 26 18.05 8.99 -20.69
N SER A 27 19.19 9.46 -21.19
CA SER A 27 20.41 8.64 -21.30
C SER A 27 20.97 8.23 -19.95
N GLU A 28 20.96 9.15 -18.97
CA GLU A 28 21.45 8.90 -17.61
C GLU A 28 20.55 7.92 -16.85
N GLN A 29 19.23 8.05 -17.01
CA GLN A 29 18.22 7.20 -16.35
C GLN A 29 17.93 5.89 -17.08
N ARG A 30 18.63 5.62 -18.20
CA ARG A 30 18.50 4.39 -19.03
C ARG A 30 17.09 4.14 -19.57
N TYR A 31 16.33 5.18 -19.87
CA TYR A 31 15.06 5.03 -20.58
C TYR A 31 15.30 4.61 -22.04
N THR A 32 14.42 3.77 -22.60
CA THR A 32 14.58 3.32 -23.99
C THR A 32 14.14 4.36 -25.01
N ASN A 33 13.22 5.25 -24.64
CA ASN A 33 12.73 6.32 -25.52
C ASN A 33 12.08 7.48 -24.72
N ARG A 34 11.92 8.63 -25.38
CA ARG A 34 11.27 9.82 -24.79
C ARG A 34 9.85 9.55 -24.28
N SER A 35 9.06 8.75 -25.00
CA SER A 35 7.67 8.48 -24.62
C SER A 35 7.57 7.71 -23.29
N GLU A 36 8.53 6.84 -23.00
CA GLU A 36 8.64 6.13 -21.72
C GLU A 36 8.98 7.10 -20.59
N ALA A 37 10.01 7.93 -20.77
CA ALA A 37 10.40 8.94 -19.79
C ALA A 37 9.27 9.95 -19.52
N ILE A 38 8.58 10.42 -20.57
CA ILE A 38 7.41 11.31 -20.43
C ILE A 38 6.29 10.60 -19.67
N ARG A 39 5.99 9.34 -19.98
CA ARG A 39 4.93 8.58 -19.28
C ARG A 39 5.24 8.42 -17.80
N ASP A 40 6.49 8.13 -17.45
CA ASP A 40 6.94 8.04 -16.07
C ASP A 40 6.86 9.38 -15.33
N LEU A 41 7.33 10.46 -15.96
CA LEU A 41 7.21 11.81 -15.39
C LEU A 41 5.75 12.23 -15.21
N VAL A 42 4.88 11.92 -16.19
CA VAL A 42 3.44 12.17 -16.08
C VAL A 42 2.85 11.34 -14.95
N ARG A 43 3.18 10.05 -14.84
CA ARG A 43 2.70 9.20 -13.74
C ARG A 43 3.15 9.74 -12.39
N LYS A 44 4.43 10.09 -12.24
CA LYS A 44 4.98 10.75 -11.04
C LYS A 44 4.26 12.06 -10.72
N ALA A 45 3.97 12.87 -11.74
CA ALA A 45 3.23 14.13 -11.57
C ALA A 45 1.75 13.92 -11.22
N MET A 46 1.12 12.84 -11.69
CA MET A 46 -0.26 12.46 -11.31
C MET A 46 -0.30 11.86 -9.91
N LEU A 47 0.76 11.17 -9.50
CA LEU A 47 0.98 10.65 -8.15
C LEU A 47 1.36 11.73 -7.13
N ALA A 48 1.65 12.96 -7.58
CA ALA A 48 2.00 14.04 -6.69
C ALA A 48 0.83 14.31 -5.70
N PRO A 49 1.08 14.31 -4.38
CA PRO A 49 0.03 14.32 -3.34
C PRO A 49 -0.99 15.46 -3.44
N GLY A 50 -0.68 16.53 -4.17
CA GLY A 50 -1.55 17.71 -4.32
C GLY A 50 -2.79 17.53 -5.20
N ARG A 51 -3.05 16.34 -5.76
CA ARG A 51 -4.22 16.05 -6.61
C ARG A 51 -5.21 15.04 -6.03
N LEU A 52 -4.89 14.41 -4.91
CA LEU A 52 -5.75 13.39 -4.30
C LEU A 52 -6.85 14.06 -3.47
N LEU A 53 -8.10 13.63 -3.70
CA LEU A 53 -9.22 14.08 -2.89
C LEU A 53 -9.19 13.39 -1.51
N PRO A 54 -9.65 14.05 -0.43
CA PRO A 54 -9.64 13.47 0.91
C PRO A 54 -10.39 12.13 1.01
N ASP A 55 -11.44 11.92 0.22
CA ASP A 55 -12.28 10.73 0.22
C ASP A 55 -11.80 9.62 -0.74
N GLN A 56 -10.73 9.87 -1.49
CA GLN A 56 -10.20 8.92 -2.46
C GLN A 56 -9.56 7.71 -1.76
N LEU A 57 -9.83 6.51 -2.30
CA LEU A 57 -9.18 5.28 -1.87
C LEU A 57 -7.72 5.24 -2.38
N VAL A 58 -6.78 5.05 -1.47
CA VAL A 58 -5.34 5.06 -1.75
C VAL A 58 -4.64 3.94 -1.00
N ALA A 59 -3.42 3.63 -1.41
CA ALA A 59 -2.51 2.73 -0.69
C ALA A 59 -1.16 3.43 -0.53
N GLY A 60 -0.39 3.05 0.47
CA GLY A 60 0.83 3.75 0.77
C GLY A 60 1.59 3.17 1.96
N THR A 61 2.49 3.99 2.49
CA THR A 61 3.25 3.69 3.69
C THR A 61 3.26 4.88 4.64
N ILE A 62 3.10 4.61 5.92
CA ILE A 62 3.54 5.52 6.98
C ILE A 62 4.93 5.07 7.40
N VAL A 63 5.91 5.94 7.27
CA VAL A 63 7.27 5.71 7.76
C VAL A 63 7.46 6.54 9.01
N MET A 64 7.86 5.92 10.12
CA MET A 64 8.14 6.65 11.36
C MET A 64 9.41 6.20 12.04
N VAL A 65 10.07 7.13 12.73
CA VAL A 65 11.19 6.86 13.62
C VAL A 65 10.82 7.34 15.01
N TYR A 66 11.00 6.50 16.03
CA TYR A 66 10.71 6.85 17.41
C TYR A 66 11.74 6.26 18.39
N ASP A 67 11.83 6.87 19.57
CA ASP A 67 12.67 6.39 20.68
C ASP A 67 11.90 5.38 21.53
N HIS A 68 12.35 4.11 21.56
CA HIS A 68 11.67 3.04 22.28
C HIS A 68 11.95 3.02 23.80
N HIS A 69 12.86 3.86 24.30
CA HIS A 69 13.04 4.07 25.74
C HIS A 69 12.01 5.02 26.35
N VAL A 70 11.28 5.77 25.50
CA VAL A 70 10.18 6.62 25.99
C VAL A 70 9.07 5.72 26.53
N SER A 71 8.86 5.81 27.85
CA SER A 71 7.86 5.00 28.56
C SER A 71 6.49 5.11 27.90
N GLU A 72 5.80 3.97 27.81
CA GLU A 72 4.46 3.80 27.20
C GLU A 72 4.36 4.06 25.70
N LEU A 73 5.33 4.72 25.05
CA LEU A 73 5.23 5.06 23.64
C LEU A 73 5.02 3.82 22.73
N PRO A 74 5.78 2.72 22.87
CA PRO A 74 5.53 1.53 22.06
C PRO A 74 4.13 0.94 22.25
N LEU A 75 3.60 0.97 23.49
CA LEU A 75 2.28 0.45 23.79
C LEU A 75 1.19 1.34 23.19
N VAL A 76 1.29 2.65 23.37
CA VAL A 76 0.35 3.63 22.81
C VAL A 76 0.33 3.57 21.28
N LEU A 77 1.49 3.45 20.64
CA LEU A 77 1.57 3.28 19.19
C LEU A 77 0.94 1.95 18.74
N MET A 78 1.14 0.87 19.49
CA MET A 78 0.51 -0.43 19.21
C MET A 78 -1.01 -0.35 19.32
N GLU A 79 -1.54 0.26 20.37
CA GLU A 79 -2.98 0.46 20.58
C GLU A 79 -3.58 1.32 19.46
N LEU A 80 -2.94 2.44 19.12
CA LEU A 80 -3.35 3.28 18.01
C LEU A 80 -3.37 2.51 16.68
N GLN A 81 -2.36 1.67 16.40
CA GLN A 81 -2.35 0.84 15.20
C GLN A 81 -3.49 -0.21 15.22
N HIS A 82 -3.83 -0.75 16.37
CA HIS A 82 -4.97 -1.68 16.50
C HIS A 82 -6.31 -1.00 16.20
N ASP A 83 -6.50 0.25 16.61
CA ASP A 83 -7.71 1.02 16.31
C ASP A 83 -7.88 1.27 14.80
N TYR A 84 -6.78 1.29 14.05
CA TYR A 84 -6.75 1.46 12.58
C TYR A 84 -6.45 0.16 11.81
N HIS A 85 -6.76 -1.01 12.39
CA HIS A 85 -6.46 -2.32 11.78
C HIS A 85 -7.10 -2.53 10.39
N GLU A 86 -8.20 -1.85 10.07
CA GLU A 86 -8.83 -1.93 8.75
C GLU A 86 -8.00 -1.20 7.66
N GLN A 87 -7.23 -0.18 8.08
CA GLN A 87 -6.38 0.61 7.18
C GLN A 87 -4.95 0.07 7.12
N ILE A 88 -4.48 -0.63 8.16
CA ILE A 88 -3.13 -1.18 8.23
C ILE A 88 -3.09 -2.59 7.63
N ILE A 89 -2.28 -2.76 6.59
CA ILE A 89 -2.04 -4.06 5.95
C ILE A 89 -0.98 -4.84 6.70
N SER A 90 0.13 -4.18 7.05
CA SER A 90 1.26 -4.79 7.74
C SER A 90 2.19 -3.73 8.31
N ASN A 91 2.94 -4.09 9.35
CA ASN A 91 3.99 -3.25 9.93
C ASN A 91 5.33 -3.99 9.88
N MET A 92 6.38 -3.30 9.41
CA MET A 92 7.77 -3.72 9.54
C MET A 92 8.47 -2.84 10.57
N HIS A 93 9.01 -3.47 11.62
CA HIS A 93 9.79 -2.82 12.66
C HIS A 93 11.28 -3.16 12.54
N VAL A 94 12.14 -2.13 12.62
CA VAL A 94 13.59 -2.25 12.50
C VAL A 94 14.27 -1.46 13.62
N HIS A 95 15.11 -2.12 14.41
CA HIS A 95 15.98 -1.42 15.35
C HIS A 95 17.12 -0.73 14.57
N LEU A 96 17.14 0.61 14.57
CA LEU A 96 18.19 1.40 13.90
C LEU A 96 19.46 1.46 14.73
N ASN A 97 19.30 1.60 16.04
CA ASN A 97 20.37 1.62 17.03
C ASN A 97 19.79 1.25 18.41
N HIS A 98 20.54 1.53 19.48
CA HIS A 98 20.13 1.18 20.84
C HIS A 98 18.86 1.91 21.30
N GLU A 99 18.54 3.09 20.77
CA GLU A 99 17.43 3.93 21.25
C GLU A 99 16.30 4.03 20.23
N GLN A 100 16.61 3.95 18.94
CA GLN A 100 15.66 4.29 17.87
C GLN A 100 15.16 3.07 17.12
N CYS A 101 13.85 3.07 16.87
CA CYS A 101 13.18 2.14 15.98
C CYS A 101 12.64 2.86 14.75
N LEU A 102 12.75 2.23 13.60
CA LEU A 102 12.07 2.59 12.36
C LEU A 102 10.88 1.64 12.18
N GLU A 103 9.70 2.21 11.94
CA GLU A 103 8.54 1.45 11.48
C GLU A 103 8.11 1.88 10.09
N ILE A 104 7.78 0.90 9.26
CA ILE A 104 7.19 1.08 7.94
C ILE A 104 5.85 0.35 7.95
N ILE A 105 4.77 1.13 8.00
CA ILE A 105 3.40 0.64 8.08
C ILE A 105 2.79 0.72 6.68
N ALA A 106 2.57 -0.42 6.04
CA ALA A 106 1.83 -0.48 4.78
C ALA A 106 0.34 -0.24 5.07
N VAL A 107 -0.26 0.71 4.36
CA VAL A 107 -1.64 1.17 4.60
C VAL A 107 -2.47 1.18 3.32
N ARG A 108 -3.78 0.97 3.43
CA ARG A 108 -4.76 1.15 2.37
C ARG A 108 -6.09 1.61 2.94
N GLY A 109 -6.66 2.66 2.39
CA GLY A 109 -7.91 3.24 2.88
C GLY A 109 -8.18 4.60 2.27
N ARG A 110 -9.19 5.30 2.79
CA ARG A 110 -9.46 6.69 2.39
C ARG A 110 -8.32 7.59 2.84
N LEU A 111 -7.91 8.52 1.98
CA LEU A 111 -6.78 9.41 2.26
C LEU A 111 -6.93 10.19 3.56
N ASP A 112 -8.14 10.68 3.86
CA ASP A 112 -8.43 11.39 5.12
C ASP A 112 -8.17 10.53 6.36
N LYS A 113 -8.58 9.26 6.34
CA LYS A 113 -8.31 8.30 7.42
C LYS A 113 -6.84 7.96 7.58
N LEU A 114 -6.10 7.85 6.48
CA LEU A 114 -4.66 7.59 6.54
C LEU A 114 -3.89 8.81 7.08
N LYS A 115 -4.32 10.02 6.71
CA LYS A 115 -3.79 11.27 7.27
C LYS A 115 -4.11 11.39 8.76
N GLU A 116 -5.33 11.09 9.16
CA GLU A 116 -5.75 11.08 10.57
C GLU A 116 -4.85 10.15 11.40
N LEU A 117 -4.59 8.92 10.93
CA LEU A 117 -3.66 7.99 11.58
C LEU A 117 -2.25 8.57 11.69
N GLN A 118 -1.70 9.12 10.59
CA GLN A 118 -0.37 9.72 10.58
C GLN A 118 -0.25 10.90 11.55
N GLU A 119 -1.26 11.78 11.59
CA GLU A 119 -1.32 12.92 12.50
C GLU A 119 -1.40 12.44 13.96
N GLN A 120 -2.20 11.42 14.26
CA GLN A 120 -2.29 10.83 15.60
C GLN A 120 -0.97 10.19 16.04
N ILE A 121 -0.24 9.52 15.14
CA ILE A 121 1.11 9.00 15.43
C ILE A 121 2.06 10.16 15.73
N GLN A 122 2.08 11.18 14.88
CA GLN A 122 3.07 12.27 14.92
C GLN A 122 3.01 13.10 16.21
N VAL A 123 1.84 13.22 16.85
CA VAL A 123 1.69 14.02 18.08
C VAL A 123 2.26 13.35 19.33
N HIS A 124 2.57 12.05 19.29
CA HIS A 124 3.10 11.36 20.46
C HIS A 124 4.55 11.76 20.75
N ARG A 125 4.80 12.16 22.00
CA ARG A 125 6.15 12.48 22.48
C ARG A 125 7.07 11.27 22.30
N GLY A 126 8.20 11.48 21.63
CA GLY A 126 9.19 10.43 21.33
C GLY A 126 9.13 9.92 19.90
N VAL A 127 8.11 10.29 19.12
CA VAL A 127 8.13 10.18 17.66
C VAL A 127 9.00 11.30 17.10
N LEU A 128 10.08 10.93 16.42
CA LEU A 128 11.11 11.83 15.88
C LEU A 128 10.83 12.21 14.43
N TYR A 129 10.22 11.30 13.68
CA TYR A 129 9.85 11.47 12.28
C TYR A 129 8.61 10.64 11.98
N CYS A 130 7.70 11.16 11.17
CA CYS A 130 6.52 10.45 10.70
C CYS A 130 6.08 11.07 9.37
N GLU A 131 6.02 10.27 8.30
CA GLU A 131 5.60 10.71 6.97
C GLU A 131 4.63 9.70 6.35
N LEU A 132 3.54 10.22 5.77
CA LEU A 132 2.62 9.45 4.94
C LEU A 132 2.99 9.65 3.47
N SER A 133 3.34 8.55 2.81
CA SER A 133 3.52 8.50 1.36
C SER A 133 2.43 7.63 0.75
N VAL A 134 1.69 8.14 -0.22
CA VAL A 134 0.53 7.46 -0.84
C VAL A 134 0.62 7.44 -2.35
N THR A 135 0.02 6.40 -2.93
CA THR A 135 -0.27 6.23 -4.35
C THR A 135 -1.77 5.98 -4.54
N TYR A 136 -2.29 6.25 -5.74
CA TYR A 136 -3.65 5.83 -6.06
C TYR A 136 -3.74 4.30 -6.11
N VAL A 137 -4.91 3.78 -5.75
CA VAL A 137 -5.32 2.41 -6.02
C VAL A 137 -6.33 2.50 -7.15
N ASP A 138 -6.05 1.86 -8.28
CA ASP A 138 -7.10 1.64 -9.27
C ASP A 138 -8.13 0.69 -8.62
N ASP A 139 -9.38 1.14 -8.52
CA ASP A 139 -10.48 0.23 -8.22
C ASP A 139 -10.53 -0.78 -9.37
N ASP A 140 -9.96 -1.97 -9.16
CA ASP A 140 -10.36 -3.13 -9.94
C ASP A 140 -11.87 -3.27 -9.72
N LYS A 141 -12.62 -2.87 -10.75
CA LYS A 141 -14.04 -3.15 -10.86
C LYS A 141 -14.20 -4.66 -11.00
N ASP A 142 -14.18 -5.39 -9.90
CA ASP A 142 -14.73 -6.74 -9.81
C ASP A 142 -16.18 -6.57 -9.28
N GLU A 143 -17.20 -6.48 -10.11
CA GLU A 143 -17.76 -7.59 -10.89
C GLU A 143 -17.97 -8.88 -10.09
N HIS A 144 -18.50 -8.76 -8.87
CA HIS A 144 -19.27 -9.86 -8.25
C HIS A 144 -20.70 -9.44 -7.93
N ALA A 145 -21.44 -9.09 -8.99
CA ALA A 145 -22.88 -9.26 -9.00
C ALA A 145 -23.21 -10.76 -9.17
N GLY A 146 -23.58 -11.40 -8.06
CA GLY A 146 -24.55 -12.51 -8.03
C GLY A 146 -24.18 -13.84 -8.69
N HIS A 147 -23.66 -14.79 -7.91
CA HIS A 147 -23.98 -16.20 -8.12
C HIS A 147 -24.92 -16.68 -7.01
N THR A 148 -26.21 -16.66 -7.33
CA THR A 148 -27.26 -17.34 -6.58
C THR A 148 -27.09 -18.87 -6.71
N GLY A 149 -27.12 -19.55 -5.56
CA GLY A 149 -27.76 -20.86 -5.37
C GLY A 149 -27.11 -22.10 -5.96
N ARG A 150 -26.42 -22.87 -5.11
CA ARG A 150 -26.63 -24.33 -5.06
C ARG A 150 -26.27 -24.88 -3.69
N GLU A 151 -27.30 -25.33 -2.97
CA GLU A 151 -27.20 -26.06 -1.71
C GLU A 151 -26.39 -27.35 -1.92
N HIS A 152 -25.34 -27.54 -1.11
CA HIS A 152 -24.64 -28.82 -1.02
C HIS A 152 -25.21 -29.64 0.13
N GLU A 153 -25.95 -30.68 -0.26
CA GLU A 153 -26.56 -31.68 0.61
C GLU A 153 -25.48 -32.62 1.17
N HIS A 154 -25.21 -32.57 2.48
CA HIS A 154 -24.31 -33.53 3.15
C HIS A 154 -25.09 -34.79 3.55
N LYS A 155 -24.87 -35.90 2.82
CA LYS A 155 -25.33 -37.23 3.25
C LYS A 155 -24.34 -37.85 4.24
N HIS A 156 -24.76 -37.97 5.50
CA HIS A 156 -24.13 -38.82 6.51
C HIS A 156 -24.45 -40.30 6.23
N GLY A 157 -23.42 -41.12 5.98
CA GLY A 157 -23.52 -42.58 5.95
C GLY A 157 -22.94 -43.17 7.23
N HIS A 158 -23.82 -43.60 8.15
CA HIS A 158 -23.48 -44.49 9.25
C HIS A 158 -23.28 -45.92 8.72
N GLY A 159 -22.22 -46.59 9.16
CA GLY A 159 -22.01 -48.03 9.00
C GLY A 159 -21.11 -48.55 10.12
N GLN A 160 -21.72 -49.00 11.21
CA GLN A 160 -21.08 -49.82 12.24
C GLN A 160 -20.73 -51.20 11.66
N GLU A 161 -19.60 -51.80 12.07
CA GLU A 161 -19.63 -53.10 12.75
C GLU A 161 -18.26 -53.51 13.31
N HIS A 162 -18.33 -54.08 14.51
CA HIS A 162 -17.24 -54.61 15.33
C HIS A 162 -16.64 -55.90 14.74
N ARG A 163 -15.33 -56.14 14.95
CA ARG A 163 -14.89 -57.41 15.58
C ARG A 163 -13.46 -57.40 16.11
N HIS A 164 -13.36 -57.85 17.36
CA HIS A 164 -12.20 -58.34 18.10
C HIS A 164 -11.48 -59.49 17.37
N GLN A 165 -10.14 -59.56 17.47
CA GLN A 165 -9.43 -60.79 17.83
C GLN A 165 -7.97 -60.55 18.26
N THR A 166 -7.59 -61.29 19.30
CA THR A 166 -6.31 -61.36 20.03
C THR A 166 -5.38 -62.45 19.51
N HIS A 167 -4.13 -62.46 20.03
CA HIS A 167 -2.99 -63.38 19.86
C HIS A 167 -2.03 -62.99 18.72
N GLU A 168 -0.71 -62.93 18.91
CA GLU A 168 0.22 -63.51 19.90
C GLU A 168 1.43 -62.57 20.10
#